data_AF-A0A397V3B0-F1
#
_entry.id   AF-A0A397V3B0-F1
#
_cell.length_a   1.000
_cell.length_b   1.000
_cell.length_c   1.000
_cell.angle_alpha   90.00
_cell.angle_beta   90.00
_cell.angle_gamma   90.00
#
_symmetry.space_group_name_H-M   'P 1'
#
loop_
_entity.id
_entity.type
_entity.pdbx_description
1 polymer ?
#
loop_
_entity_poly.entity_id
_entity_poly.type
_entity_poly.pdbx_seq_one_letter_code
_entity_poly.pdbx_strand_id
1 'polypeptide(L)'
;MDNSFDITNDKAFKEDTIKGAAKALIEKAIYPENSQIKSEAEKYVRENYAEYFERFTLKDWNVYYVNNIHGPLLQKIRSLRGTLTNKIKETLFSVYENLIEPINNKAKPDEVIMWKKSTKTNEYYQKLFEKLEEDSEDTYMNRILYKICSDGKAPPEKIAYAIAICQTMLNPRTKL
;
A
#
# COMPACT_ATOMS: atom_id res chain seq x y z
N MET A 1 -18.44 -41.11 -9.55
CA MET A 1 -16.99 -41.08 -9.76
C MET A 1 -16.44 -40.01 -8.85
N ASP A 2 -15.58 -40.45 -7.94
CA ASP A 2 -14.93 -39.63 -6.93
C ASP A 2 -13.86 -38.80 -7.63
N ASN A 3 -14.20 -37.55 -8.00
CA ASN A 3 -13.22 -36.60 -8.51
C ASN A 3 -12.41 -36.11 -7.31
N SER A 4 -11.45 -36.94 -6.90
CA SER A 4 -10.40 -36.59 -5.96
C SER A 4 -9.72 -35.32 -6.47
N PHE A 5 -10.15 -34.19 -5.89
CA PHE A 5 -9.56 -32.89 -6.06
C PHE A 5 -8.19 -32.97 -5.40
N ASP A 6 -7.11 -33.08 -6.19
CA ASP A 6 -5.77 -33.28 -5.64
C ASP A 6 -5.28 -31.99 -4.94
N ILE A 7 -5.50 -31.97 -3.62
CA ILE A 7 -5.21 -30.89 -2.68
C ILE A 7 -3.71 -30.72 -2.39
N THR A 8 -2.83 -31.58 -2.94
CA THR A 8 -1.38 -31.39 -2.75
C THR A 8 -0.87 -30.06 -3.31
N ASN A 9 -1.52 -29.51 -4.34
CA ASN A 9 -1.30 -28.15 -4.83
C ASN A 9 -2.11 -27.07 -4.12
N ASP A 10 -3.06 -27.40 -3.23
CA ASP A 10 -3.98 -26.44 -2.59
C ASP A 10 -3.23 -25.38 -1.77
N LYS A 11 -2.22 -25.76 -0.98
CA LYS A 11 -1.45 -24.76 -0.21
C LYS A 11 -0.61 -23.84 -1.11
N ALA A 12 0.13 -24.42 -2.06
CA ALA A 12 0.99 -23.66 -2.96
C ALA A 12 0.18 -22.75 -3.88
N PHE A 13 -0.90 -23.28 -4.47
CA PHE A 13 -1.88 -22.55 -5.26
C PHE A 13 -2.50 -21.39 -4.48
N LYS A 14 -2.98 -21.64 -3.25
CA LYS A 14 -3.56 -20.60 -2.38
C LYS A 14 -2.55 -19.50 -2.13
N GLU A 15 -1.36 -19.85 -1.66
CA GLU A 15 -0.32 -18.89 -1.35
C GLU A 15 0.11 -18.07 -2.56
N ASP A 16 0.26 -18.71 -3.71
CA ASP A 16 0.65 -18.02 -4.95
C ASP A 16 -0.46 -17.08 -5.44
N THR A 17 -1.71 -17.57 -5.48
CA THR A 17 -2.89 -16.76 -5.80
C THR A 17 -3.00 -15.55 -4.90
N ILE A 18 -2.84 -15.72 -3.59
CA ILE A 18 -2.87 -14.62 -2.61
C ILE A 18 -1.75 -13.62 -2.89
N LYS A 19 -0.52 -14.09 -3.11
CA LYS A 19 0.65 -13.22 -3.33
C LYS A 19 0.53 -12.46 -4.65
N GLY A 20 0.15 -13.14 -5.72
CA GLY A 20 0.03 -12.60 -7.06
C GLY A 20 -1.10 -11.59 -7.19
N ALA A 21 -2.32 -11.97 -6.77
CA ALA A 21 -3.48 -11.08 -6.80
C ALA A 21 -3.27 -9.84 -5.90
N ALA A 22 -2.67 -10.00 -4.72
CA ALA A 22 -2.39 -8.85 -3.85
C ALA A 22 -1.42 -7.85 -4.47
N LYS A 23 -0.37 -8.35 -5.15
CA LYS A 23 0.60 -7.49 -5.86
C LYS A 23 -0.05 -6.75 -7.02
N ALA A 24 -0.80 -7.45 -7.86
CA ALA A 24 -1.50 -6.84 -8.99
C ALA A 24 -2.54 -5.80 -8.54
N LEU A 25 -3.24 -6.07 -7.42
CA LEU A 25 -4.31 -5.19 -6.95
C LEU A 25 -3.77 -3.92 -6.28
N ILE A 26 -2.72 -4.01 -5.46
CA ILE A 26 -2.19 -2.84 -4.73
C ILE A 26 -1.57 -1.79 -5.66
N GLU A 27 -1.20 -2.19 -6.89
CA GLU A 27 -0.77 -1.27 -7.94
C GLU A 27 -1.91 -0.45 -8.53
N LYS A 28 -3.15 -0.95 -8.48
CA LYS A 28 -4.34 -0.31 -9.04
C LYS A 28 -5.12 0.48 -8.00
N ALA A 29 -5.25 -0.07 -6.78
CA ALA A 29 -6.06 0.52 -5.71
C ALA A 29 -5.43 0.27 -4.33
N ILE A 30 -5.33 1.33 -3.52
CA ILE A 30 -4.79 1.24 -2.16
C ILE A 30 -5.83 0.70 -1.15
N TYR A 31 -7.11 1.00 -1.41
CA TYR A 31 -8.26 0.52 -0.64
C TYR A 31 -9.29 -0.14 -1.56
N PRO A 32 -8.99 -1.36 -2.05
CA PRO A 32 -9.88 -2.04 -2.98
C PRO A 32 -11.19 -2.46 -2.33
N GLU A 33 -12.27 -2.40 -3.08
CA GLU A 33 -13.57 -2.97 -2.74
C GLU A 33 -13.54 -4.51 -2.80
N ASN A 34 -14.46 -5.17 -2.09
CA ASN A 34 -14.57 -6.64 -2.11
C ASN A 34 -14.76 -7.20 -3.53
N SER A 35 -15.49 -6.48 -4.39
CA SER A 35 -15.68 -6.82 -5.81
C SER A 35 -14.36 -6.86 -6.57
N GLN A 36 -13.51 -5.84 -6.38
CA GLN A 36 -12.18 -5.73 -7.00
C GLN A 36 -11.23 -6.81 -6.47
N ILE A 37 -11.25 -7.08 -5.17
CA ILE A 37 -10.43 -8.14 -4.55
C ILE A 37 -10.77 -9.51 -5.15
N LYS A 38 -12.06 -9.80 -5.30
CA LYS A 38 -12.51 -11.07 -5.88
C LYS A 38 -12.17 -11.15 -7.36
N SER A 39 -12.43 -10.09 -8.12
CA SER A 39 -12.16 -10.02 -9.55
C SER A 39 -10.67 -10.21 -9.85
N GLU A 40 -9.77 -9.58 -9.09
CA GLU A 40 -8.32 -9.75 -9.32
C GLU A 40 -7.83 -11.14 -8.95
N ALA A 41 -8.37 -11.75 -7.88
CA ALA A 41 -8.05 -13.13 -7.53
C ALA A 41 -8.48 -14.11 -8.63
N GLU A 42 -9.70 -13.94 -9.15
CA GLU A 42 -10.20 -14.77 -10.25
C GLU A 42 -9.38 -14.56 -11.53
N LYS A 43 -9.06 -13.30 -11.86
CA LYS A 43 -8.20 -12.96 -13.00
C LYS A 43 -6.84 -13.67 -12.89
N TYR A 44 -6.18 -13.57 -11.73
CA TYR A 44 -4.88 -14.19 -11.51
C TYR A 44 -4.95 -15.72 -11.68
N VAL A 45 -5.98 -16.36 -11.14
CA VAL A 45 -6.17 -17.81 -11.27
C VAL A 45 -6.44 -18.21 -12.72
N ARG A 46 -7.25 -17.47 -13.46
CA ARG A 46 -7.50 -17.74 -14.89
C ARG A 46 -6.23 -17.61 -15.74
N GLU A 47 -5.36 -16.66 -15.42
CA GLU A 47 -4.12 -16.41 -16.17
C GLU A 47 -3.01 -17.43 -15.86
N ASN A 48 -2.89 -17.88 -14.61
CA ASN A 48 -1.77 -18.70 -14.15
C ASN A 48 -2.13 -20.18 -13.90
N TYR A 49 -3.43 -20.47 -13.78
CA TYR A 49 -3.96 -21.78 -13.39
C TYR A 49 -5.24 -22.11 -14.19
N ALA A 50 -5.27 -21.78 -15.48
CA ALA A 50 -6.45 -21.97 -16.35
C ALA A 50 -7.02 -23.40 -16.26
N GLU A 51 -6.18 -24.42 -16.36
CA GLU A 51 -6.57 -25.84 -16.28
C GLU A 51 -7.19 -26.22 -14.93
N TYR A 52 -6.80 -25.54 -13.85
CA TYR A 52 -7.41 -25.72 -12.53
C TYR A 52 -8.73 -24.96 -12.43
N PHE A 53 -8.78 -23.74 -12.95
CA PHE A 53 -9.98 -22.91 -12.94
C PHE A 53 -11.14 -23.55 -13.71
N GLU A 54 -10.85 -24.17 -14.86
CA GLU A 54 -11.84 -24.88 -15.68
C GLU A 54 -12.51 -26.06 -14.95
N ARG A 55 -11.89 -26.60 -13.89
CA ARG A 55 -12.48 -27.66 -13.05
C ARG A 55 -13.48 -27.11 -12.04
N PHE A 56 -13.47 -25.81 -11.76
CA PHE A 56 -14.44 -25.20 -10.86
C PHE A 56 -15.73 -24.85 -11.62
N THR A 57 -16.87 -25.26 -11.07
CA THR A 57 -18.10 -24.52 -11.37
C THR A 57 -18.01 -23.12 -10.75
N LEU A 58 -18.78 -22.16 -11.28
CA LEU A 58 -18.84 -20.81 -10.68
C LEU A 58 -19.24 -20.86 -9.19
N LYS A 59 -20.11 -21.80 -8.81
CA LYS A 59 -20.53 -22.02 -7.43
C LYS A 59 -19.36 -22.52 -6.57
N ASP A 60 -18.62 -23.51 -7.05
CA ASP A 60 -17.49 -24.10 -6.30
C ASP A 60 -16.37 -23.10 -6.11
N TRP A 61 -16.06 -22.30 -7.14
CA TRP A 61 -15.10 -21.20 -7.05
C TRP A 61 -15.50 -20.19 -5.98
N ASN A 62 -16.78 -19.77 -5.95
CA ASN A 62 -17.27 -18.80 -4.97
C ASN A 62 -17.13 -19.31 -3.54
N VAL A 63 -17.51 -20.56 -3.28
CA VAL A 63 -17.37 -21.19 -1.97
C VAL A 63 -15.90 -21.29 -1.58
N TYR A 64 -15.05 -21.75 -2.50
CA TYR A 64 -13.63 -21.90 -2.27
C TYR A 64 -12.95 -20.55 -1.95
N TYR A 65 -13.23 -19.51 -2.75
CA TYR A 65 -12.70 -18.17 -2.57
C TYR A 65 -13.01 -17.60 -1.19
N VAL A 66 -14.28 -17.67 -0.77
CA VAL A 66 -14.72 -17.13 0.53
C VAL A 66 -14.02 -17.86 1.68
N ASN A 67 -13.92 -19.19 1.60
CA ASN A 67 -13.40 -20.00 2.69
C ASN A 67 -11.86 -19.98 2.79
N ASN A 68 -11.15 -19.78 1.66
CA ASN A 68 -9.72 -20.02 1.61
C ASN A 68 -8.87 -18.83 1.16
N ILE A 69 -9.41 -17.94 0.33
CA ILE A 69 -8.63 -16.89 -0.33
C ILE A 69 -8.94 -15.52 0.25
N HIS A 70 -10.21 -15.15 0.42
CA HIS A 70 -10.63 -13.77 0.74
C HIS A 70 -9.96 -13.20 1.99
N GLY A 71 -10.06 -13.90 3.12
CA GLY A 71 -9.46 -13.45 4.39
C GLY A 71 -7.93 -13.27 4.31
N PRO A 72 -7.18 -14.31 3.93
CA PRO A 72 -5.73 -14.22 3.75
C PRO A 72 -5.29 -13.18 2.70
N LEU A 73 -6.01 -13.06 1.58
CA LEU A 73 -5.76 -12.05 0.55
C LEU A 73 -5.93 -10.64 1.10
N LEU A 74 -7.00 -10.39 1.85
CA LEU A 74 -7.23 -9.10 2.50
C LEU A 74 -6.11 -8.76 3.50
N GLN A 75 -5.64 -9.74 4.27
CA GLN A 75 -4.49 -9.56 5.16
C GLN A 75 -3.22 -9.23 4.37
N LYS A 76 -2.98 -9.90 3.25
CA LYS A 76 -1.80 -9.65 2.40
C LYS A 76 -1.83 -8.24 1.78
N ILE A 77 -2.99 -7.79 1.29
CA ILE A 77 -3.19 -6.43 0.78
C ILE A 77 -2.90 -5.39 1.88
N ARG A 78 -3.43 -5.59 3.09
CA ARG A 78 -3.15 -4.71 4.24
C ARG A 78 -1.66 -4.66 4.57
N SER A 79 -0.97 -5.81 4.55
CA SER A 79 0.48 -5.89 4.76
C SER A 79 1.26 -5.12 3.70
N LEU A 80 0.95 -5.30 2.41
CA LEU A 80 1.59 -4.56 1.31
C LEU A 80 1.38 -3.06 1.42
N ARG A 81 0.17 -2.63 1.81
CA ARG A 81 -0.12 -1.22 2.11
C ARG A 81 0.75 -0.70 3.26
N GLY A 82 0.92 -1.47 4.33
CA GLY A 82 1.82 -1.14 5.44
C GLY A 82 3.28 -0.97 4.98
N THR A 83 3.76 -1.87 4.11
CA THR A 83 5.08 -1.75 3.48
C THR A 83 5.20 -0.46 2.65
N LEU A 84 4.19 -0.11 1.86
CA LEU A 84 4.15 1.14 1.10
C LEU A 84 4.22 2.35 2.04
N THR A 85 3.46 2.35 3.13
CA THR A 85 3.48 3.42 4.14
C THR A 85 4.86 3.60 4.74
N ASN A 86 5.55 2.51 5.10
CA ASN A 86 6.91 2.60 5.65
C ASN A 86 7.89 3.17 4.62
N LYS A 87 7.80 2.72 3.36
CA LYS A 87 8.62 3.27 2.26
C LYS A 87 8.40 4.78 2.07
N ILE A 88 7.15 5.24 2.15
CA ILE A 88 6.82 6.68 2.07
C ILE A 88 7.48 7.44 3.22
N LYS A 89 7.37 6.93 4.46
CA LYS A 89 7.99 7.55 5.65
C LYS A 89 9.52 7.62 5.54
N GLU A 90 10.16 6.53 5.14
CA GLU A 90 11.61 6.49 4.93
C GLU A 90 12.04 7.49 3.84
N THR A 91 11.28 7.56 2.74
CA THR A 91 11.53 8.52 1.66
C THR A 91 11.37 9.96 2.13
N LEU A 92 10.34 10.26 2.93
CA LEU A 92 10.11 11.58 3.53
C LEU A 92 11.34 12.03 4.33
N PHE A 93 11.83 11.21 5.26
CA PHE A 93 13.00 11.56 6.07
C PHE A 93 14.29 11.63 5.24
N SER A 94 14.44 10.77 4.23
CA SER A 94 15.57 10.80 3.31
C SER A 94 15.59 12.09 2.46
N VAL A 95 14.45 12.56 1.97
CA VAL A 95 14.35 13.81 1.20
C VAL A 95 14.64 15.03 2.06
N TYR A 96 14.27 14.99 3.34
CA TYR A 96 14.71 15.99 4.30
C TYR A 96 16.15 15.81 4.75
N GLU A 97 16.93 14.86 4.23
CA GLU A 97 18.34 14.63 4.63
C GLU A 97 18.56 14.51 6.15
N ASN A 98 17.56 13.99 6.88
CA ASN A 98 17.54 13.98 8.36
C ASN A 98 17.57 15.37 9.02
N LEU A 99 17.24 16.44 8.29
CA LEU A 99 17.02 17.79 8.82
C LEU A 99 15.88 17.80 9.84
N ILE A 100 14.95 16.86 9.77
CA ILE A 100 13.97 16.60 10.83
C ILE A 100 14.44 15.38 11.62
N GLU A 101 14.47 15.49 12.95
CA GLU A 101 14.78 14.37 13.83
C GLU A 101 13.75 13.23 13.59
N PRO A 102 14.18 12.01 13.23
CA PRO A 102 13.26 10.90 13.06
C PRO A 102 12.58 10.56 14.38
N ILE A 103 11.27 10.33 14.36
CA ILE A 103 10.54 9.83 15.51
C ILE A 103 10.45 8.30 15.47
N ASN A 104 10.83 7.66 16.56
CA ASN A 104 10.82 6.20 16.68
C ASN A 104 9.40 5.67 16.91
N ASN A 105 9.12 4.45 16.44
CA ASN A 105 7.90 3.69 16.71
C ASN A 105 7.64 3.41 18.21
N LYS A 106 8.63 3.64 19.09
CA LYS A 106 8.48 3.55 20.56
C LYS A 106 7.98 4.85 21.21
N ALA A 107 7.89 5.94 20.46
CA ALA A 107 7.47 7.23 20.99
C ALA A 107 6.02 7.18 21.49
N LYS A 108 5.78 7.79 22.64
CA LYS A 108 4.43 7.92 23.22
C LYS A 108 3.61 8.93 22.41
N PRO A 109 2.27 8.85 22.45
CA PRO A 109 1.41 9.82 21.74
C PRO A 109 1.75 11.29 22.04
N ASP A 110 2.03 11.63 23.30
CA ASP A 110 2.40 13.00 23.69
C ASP A 110 3.77 13.42 23.12
N GLU A 111 4.74 12.51 23.05
CA GLU A 111 6.05 12.76 22.44
C GLU A 111 5.91 13.03 20.94
N VAL A 112 5.04 12.28 20.26
CA VAL A 112 4.71 12.51 18.84
C VAL A 112 4.07 13.88 18.64
N ILE A 113 3.13 14.27 19.51
CA ILE A 113 2.49 15.59 19.44
C ILE A 113 3.50 16.71 19.67
N MET A 114 4.37 16.58 20.68
CA MET A 114 5.42 17.57 20.95
C MET A 114 6.40 17.68 19.78
N TRP A 115 6.83 16.55 19.22
CA TRP A 115 7.73 16.54 18.07
C TRP A 115 7.11 17.22 16.84
N LYS A 116 5.84 16.94 16.52
CA LYS A 116 5.13 17.62 15.41
C LYS A 116 4.99 19.12 15.63
N LYS A 117 4.79 19.54 16.90
CA LYS A 117 4.66 20.95 17.29
C LYS A 117 6.00 21.68 17.42
N SER A 118 7.12 20.97 17.36
CA SER A 118 8.43 21.62 17.38
C SER A 118 8.56 22.60 16.22
N THR A 119 9.24 23.72 16.45
CA THR A 119 9.45 24.76 15.44
C THR A 119 10.01 24.14 14.15
N LYS A 120 11.03 23.28 14.28
CA LYS A 120 11.70 22.62 13.16
C LYS A 120 10.74 21.76 12.33
N THR A 121 10.00 20.83 12.96
CA THR A 121 9.07 19.95 12.22
C THR A 121 7.94 20.74 11.58
N ASN A 122 7.41 21.75 12.28
CA ASN A 122 6.35 22.60 11.74
C ASN A 122 6.82 23.46 10.55
N GLU A 123 8.05 23.98 10.59
CA GLU A 123 8.65 24.69 9.45
C GLU A 123 8.72 23.79 8.20
N TYR A 124 9.23 22.56 8.35
CA TYR A 124 9.29 21.63 7.22
C TYR A 124 7.91 21.11 6.79
N TYR A 125 6.92 21.09 7.69
CA TYR A 125 5.54 20.84 7.31
C TYR A 125 4.99 21.94 6.39
N GLN A 126 5.22 23.23 6.70
CA GLN A 126 4.81 24.33 5.82
C GLN A 126 5.52 24.26 4.47
N LYS A 127 6.83 23.97 4.48
CA LYS A 127 7.65 23.83 3.27
C LYS A 127 7.29 22.63 2.39
N LEU A 128 6.45 21.70 2.85
CA LEU A 128 6.17 20.45 2.12
C LEU A 128 5.70 20.71 0.67
N PHE A 129 4.91 21.76 0.45
CA PHE A 129 4.40 22.18 -0.85
C PHE A 129 4.93 23.53 -1.33
N GLU A 130 5.84 24.16 -0.57
CA GLU A 130 6.47 25.41 -1.00
C GLU A 130 7.50 25.13 -2.08
N LYS A 131 7.58 26.04 -3.06
CA LYS A 131 8.59 26.01 -4.12
C LYS A 131 9.97 26.19 -3.49
N LEU A 132 10.91 25.34 -3.89
CA LEU A 132 12.30 25.42 -3.40
C LEU A 132 13.08 26.57 -4.05
N GLU A 133 12.70 26.96 -5.27
CA GLU A 133 13.22 28.08 -6.04
C GLU A 133 12.04 28.80 -6.71
N GLU A 134 12.08 30.14 -6.84
CA GLU A 134 10.94 30.94 -7.32
C GLU A 134 10.42 30.51 -8.69
N ASP A 135 11.34 30.14 -9.60
CA ASP A 135 11.04 29.75 -10.98
C ASP A 135 10.92 28.23 -11.18
N SER A 136 10.86 27.46 -10.09
CA SER A 136 10.78 26.00 -10.12
C SER A 136 9.43 25.49 -9.61
N GLU A 137 8.96 24.39 -10.20
CA GLU A 137 7.86 23.60 -9.64
C GLU A 137 8.38 22.53 -8.65
N ASP A 138 9.67 22.54 -8.34
CA ASP A 138 10.27 21.60 -7.40
C ASP A 138 9.86 21.94 -5.96
N THR A 139 9.32 20.93 -5.28
CA THR A 139 8.87 20.99 -3.88
C THR A 139 9.36 19.73 -3.17
N TYR A 140 9.41 19.75 -1.84
CA TYR A 140 9.73 18.52 -1.11
C TYR A 140 8.75 17.38 -1.41
N MET A 141 7.45 17.69 -1.54
CA MET A 141 6.46 16.69 -1.94
C MET A 141 6.75 16.11 -3.33
N ASN A 142 7.13 16.93 -4.31
CA ASN A 142 7.47 16.45 -5.65
C ASN A 142 8.71 15.54 -5.64
N ARG A 143 9.75 15.89 -4.87
CA ARG A 143 10.92 15.02 -4.68
C ARG A 143 10.56 13.67 -4.05
N ILE A 144 9.67 13.69 -3.04
CA ILE A 144 9.18 12.47 -2.38
C ILE A 144 8.38 11.62 -3.38
N LEU A 145 7.44 12.22 -4.10
CA LEU A 145 6.63 11.52 -5.09
C LEU A 145 7.49 10.92 -6.20
N TYR A 146 8.48 11.65 -6.71
CA TYR A 146 9.41 11.15 -7.74
C TYR A 146 10.15 9.89 -7.28
N LYS A 147 10.63 9.86 -6.02
CA LYS A 147 11.30 8.67 -5.44
C LYS A 147 10.35 7.50 -5.19
N ILE A 148 9.06 7.74 -4.90
CA ILE A 148 8.06 6.68 -4.68
C ILE A 148 7.49 6.14 -6.00
N CYS A 149 7.30 7.04 -6.95
CA CYS A 149 6.58 6.86 -8.20
C CYS A 149 7.57 7.07 -9.35
N SER A 150 8.42 6.08 -9.60
CA SER A 150 9.41 6.09 -10.69
C SER A 150 8.76 6.64 -11.98
N ASP A 151 9.29 7.76 -12.47
CA ASP A 151 8.93 8.44 -13.72
C ASP A 151 7.49 9.00 -13.83
N GLY A 152 6.85 9.35 -12.72
CA GLY A 152 5.59 10.12 -12.73
C GLY A 152 4.35 9.34 -13.19
N LYS A 153 4.45 8.01 -13.32
CA LYS A 153 3.38 7.12 -13.80
C LYS A 153 2.54 6.47 -12.70
N ALA A 154 2.45 7.07 -11.52
CA ALA A 154 1.64 6.49 -10.44
C ALA A 154 0.15 6.82 -10.61
N PRO A 155 -0.75 5.89 -10.23
CA PRO A 155 -2.18 6.20 -10.15
C PRO A 155 -2.45 7.37 -9.21
N PRO A 156 -3.45 8.23 -9.49
CA PRO A 156 -3.82 9.35 -8.63
C PRO A 156 -4.06 8.95 -7.16
N GLU A 157 -4.65 7.78 -6.92
CA GLU A 157 -4.86 7.25 -5.57
C GLU A 157 -3.55 7.05 -4.80
N LYS A 158 -2.50 6.55 -5.47
CA LYS A 158 -1.20 6.31 -4.84
C LYS A 158 -0.49 7.63 -4.52
N ILE A 159 -0.65 8.64 -5.40
CA ILE A 159 -0.17 10.00 -5.18
C ILE A 159 -0.88 10.62 -3.96
N ALA A 160 -2.20 10.60 -3.96
CA ALA A 160 -3.02 11.11 -2.87
C ALA A 160 -2.70 10.40 -1.54
N TYR A 161 -2.50 9.08 -1.59
CA TYR A 161 -2.10 8.30 -0.42
C TYR A 161 -0.73 8.75 0.13
N ALA A 162 0.28 8.91 -0.73
CA ALA A 162 1.59 9.38 -0.31
C ALA A 162 1.52 10.78 0.33
N ILE A 163 0.79 11.71 -0.30
CA ILE A 163 0.54 13.05 0.23
C ILE A 163 -0.11 12.98 1.62
N ALA A 164 -1.17 12.18 1.77
CA ALA A 164 -1.89 12.05 3.03
C ALA A 164 -1.00 11.47 4.15
N ILE A 165 -0.12 10.50 3.83
CA ILE A 165 0.85 9.96 4.79
C ILE A 165 1.86 11.04 5.21
N CYS A 166 2.44 11.79 4.27
CA CYS A 166 3.40 12.85 4.57
C CYS A 166 2.78 13.95 5.44
N GLN A 167 1.58 14.41 5.07
CA GLN A 167 0.83 15.38 5.87
C GLN A 167 0.51 14.83 7.26
N THR A 168 -0.01 13.61 7.36
CA THR A 168 -0.35 12.97 8.64
C THR A 168 0.86 12.81 9.56
N MET A 169 2.02 12.52 8.98
CA MET A 169 3.28 12.40 9.72
C MET A 169 3.75 13.74 10.30
N LEU A 170 3.66 14.83 9.54
CA LEU A 170 4.24 16.12 9.95
C LEU A 170 3.24 17.10 10.58
N ASN A 171 1.96 16.97 10.28
CA ASN A 171 0.96 17.97 10.67
C ASN A 171 0.75 18.02 12.19
N PRO A 172 0.99 19.17 12.85
CA PRO A 172 0.86 19.35 14.29
C PRO A 172 -0.57 19.23 14.83
N ARG A 173 -1.59 19.27 13.95
CA ARG A 173 -3.01 19.17 14.30
C ARG A 173 -3.54 17.74 14.24
N THR A 174 -2.82 16.81 13.62
CA THR A 174 -3.27 15.44 13.46
C THR A 174 -2.95 14.61 14.70
N LYS A 175 -3.99 14.13 15.39
CA LYS A 175 -3.87 13.07 16.41
C LYS A 175 -3.72 11.72 15.70
N LEU A 176 -2.70 10.95 16.06
CA LEU A 176 -2.50 9.57 15.60
C LEU A 176 -3.09 8.60 16.62
#